data_AF-A0A9E4WIF3-F1
#
_entry.id   AF-A0A9E4WIF3-F1
#
_cell.length_a   1.000
_cell.length_b   1.000
_cell.length_c   1.000
_cell.angle_alpha   90.00
_cell.angle_beta   90.00
_cell.angle_gamma   90.00
#
_symmetry.space_group_name_H-M   'P 1'
#
loop_
_entity.id
_entity.type
_entity.pdbx_description
1 polymer ?
#
loop_
_entity_poly.entity_id
_entity_poly.type
_entity_poly.pdbx_seq_one_letter_code
_entity_poly.pdbx_strand_id
1 'polypeptide(L)'
;MTLQEISRRTHGQHSGVKSVVVLLLAGVMIELVALVVGLALGGSIGDYFSETKATRDAATAGSGLLSQIGTINAVNAWLEPLKFLGFATLFAAIAVSLAVVIKNLQLRAEAFAAALPVLINVGNTSGGNAGGQS
;
A
#
# COMPACT_ATOMS: atom_id res chain seq x y z
N MET A 1 17.67 -30.09 3.64
CA MET A 1 16.45 -29.28 3.62
C MET A 1 15.28 -30.22 3.35
N THR A 2 14.38 -30.43 4.31
CA THR A 2 13.32 -31.45 4.17
C THR A 2 12.11 -30.88 3.44
N LEU A 3 11.37 -31.67 2.65
CA LEU A 3 10.24 -31.16 1.84
C LEU A 3 9.15 -30.48 2.68
N GLN A 4 9.05 -30.85 3.95
CA GLN A 4 8.16 -30.25 4.95
C GLN A 4 8.51 -28.76 5.21
N GLU A 5 9.80 -28.39 5.19
CA GLU A 5 10.23 -26.99 5.36
C GLU A 5 10.00 -26.13 4.12
N ILE A 6 10.09 -26.70 2.92
CA ILE A 6 9.80 -26.00 1.67
C ILE A 6 8.31 -25.65 1.59
N SER A 7 7.42 -26.60 1.93
CA SER A 7 5.98 -26.38 1.96
C SER A 7 5.53 -25.35 3.01
N ARG A 8 6.23 -25.27 4.14
CA ARG A 8 5.93 -24.28 5.19
C ARG A 8 6.37 -22.86 4.77
N ARG A 9 7.45 -22.73 3.98
CA ARG A 9 7.91 -21.44 3.43
C ARG A 9 7.01 -20.92 2.30
N THR A 10 6.46 -21.78 1.45
CA THR A 10 5.48 -21.38 0.40
C THR A 10 4.17 -20.85 0.99
N HIS A 11 3.69 -21.40 2.11
CA HIS A 11 2.50 -20.88 2.80
C HIS A 11 2.70 -19.46 3.37
N GLY A 12 3.91 -19.11 3.83
CA GLY A 12 4.23 -17.76 4.32
C GLY A 12 4.31 -16.69 3.21
N GLN A 13 4.67 -17.09 1.99
CA GLN A 13 4.84 -16.19 0.84
C GLN A 13 3.51 -15.59 0.35
N HIS A 14 2.42 -16.36 0.43
CA HIS A 14 1.08 -15.85 0.09
C HIS A 14 0.58 -14.78 1.07
N SER A 15 1.05 -14.77 2.32
CA SER A 15 0.60 -13.80 3.32
C SER A 15 1.14 -12.39 3.04
N GLY A 16 2.44 -12.27 2.70
CA GLY A 16 3.08 -10.97 2.47
C GLY A 16 2.50 -10.20 1.28
N VAL A 17 2.25 -10.88 0.15
CA VAL A 17 1.63 -10.25 -1.03
C VAL A 17 0.19 -9.84 -0.76
N LYS A 18 -0.57 -10.66 -0.03
CA LYS A 18 -1.95 -10.31 0.38
C LYS A 18 -1.98 -9.06 1.25
N SER A 19 -1.07 -8.93 2.22
CA SER A 19 -0.99 -7.73 3.06
C SER A 19 -0.69 -6.47 2.26
N VAL A 20 0.20 -6.53 1.26
CA VAL A 20 0.48 -5.40 0.36
C VAL A 20 -0.76 -5.00 -0.42
N VAL A 21 -1.46 -5.96 -1.03
CA VAL A 21 -2.68 -5.70 -1.80
C VAL A 21 -3.77 -5.08 -0.92
N VAL A 22 -3.95 -5.60 0.29
CA VAL A 22 -4.93 -5.05 1.25
C VAL A 22 -4.59 -3.62 1.64
N LEU A 23 -3.32 -3.31 1.95
CA LEU A 23 -2.91 -1.95 2.31
C LEU A 23 -3.08 -0.98 1.13
N LEU A 24 -2.75 -1.42 -0.08
CA LEU A 24 -2.90 -0.61 -1.29
C LEU A 24 -4.37 -0.30 -1.57
N LEU A 25 -5.24 -1.32 -1.51
CA LEU A 25 -6.68 -1.13 -1.66
C LEU A 25 -7.25 -0.24 -0.55
N ALA A 26 -6.84 -0.44 0.70
CA ALA A 26 -7.30 0.40 1.81
C ALA A 26 -6.92 1.87 1.59
N GLY A 27 -5.67 2.16 1.23
CA GLY A 27 -5.21 3.52 0.93
C GLY A 27 -6.00 4.16 -0.22
N VAL A 28 -6.17 3.45 -1.34
CA VAL A 28 -6.95 3.95 -2.49
C VAL A 28 -8.41 4.17 -2.12
N MET A 29 -9.03 3.27 -1.35
CA MET A 29 -10.42 3.43 -0.92
C MET A 29 -10.61 4.63 0.00
N ILE A 30 -9.66 4.90 0.90
CA ILE A 30 -9.68 6.10 1.75
C ILE A 30 -9.61 7.37 0.90
N GLU A 31 -8.70 7.40 -0.08
CA GLU A 31 -8.59 8.54 -1.01
C GLU A 31 -9.83 8.71 -1.88
N LEU A 32 -10.46 7.62 -2.33
CA LEU A 32 -11.72 7.70 -3.08
C LEU A 32 -12.85 8.31 -2.24
N VAL A 33 -12.97 7.92 -0.98
CA VAL A 33 -13.94 8.54 -0.06
C VAL A 33 -13.61 10.02 0.15
N ALA A 34 -12.35 10.35 0.40
CA ALA A 34 -11.91 11.74 0.57
C ALA A 34 -12.17 12.59 -0.70
N LEU A 35 -11.99 12.00 -1.88
CA LEU A 35 -12.28 12.64 -3.16
C LEU A 35 -13.77 12.93 -3.33
N VAL A 36 -14.64 11.95 -3.09
CA VAL A 36 -16.10 12.14 -3.21
C VAL A 36 -16.60 13.22 -2.25
N VAL A 37 -16.14 13.18 -0.99
CA VAL A 37 -16.49 14.20 0.00
C VAL A 37 -15.94 15.57 -0.41
N GLY A 38 -14.69 15.62 -0.89
CA GLY A 38 -14.06 16.85 -1.37
C GLY A 38 -14.79 17.48 -2.57
N LEU A 39 -15.32 16.68 -3.50
CA LEU A 39 -16.12 17.16 -4.62
C LEU A 39 -17.45 17.76 -4.15
N ALA A 40 -18.16 17.06 -3.26
CA ALA A 40 -19.42 17.56 -2.70
C ALA A 40 -19.20 18.87 -1.91
N LEU A 41 -18.13 18.91 -1.10
CA LEU A 41 -17.74 20.10 -0.35
C LEU A 41 -17.35 21.26 -1.29
N GLY A 42 -16.65 20.96 -2.38
CA GLY A 42 -16.29 21.94 -3.40
C GLY A 42 -17.50 22.64 -4.03
N GLY A 43 -18.59 21.89 -4.28
CA GLY A 43 -19.86 22.48 -4.71
C GLY A 43 -20.44 23.45 -3.68
N SER A 44 -20.47 23.05 -2.40
CA SER A 44 -20.95 23.90 -1.30
C SER A 44 -20.10 25.17 -1.12
N ILE A 45 -18.78 25.06 -1.29
CA ILE A 45 -17.85 26.20 -1.28
C ILE A 45 -18.16 27.14 -2.45
N GLY A 46 -18.40 26.58 -3.64
CA GLY A 46 -18.78 27.35 -4.83
C GLY A 46 -20.05 28.18 -4.60
N ASP A 47 -21.11 27.53 -4.10
CA ASP A 47 -22.38 28.20 -3.79
C ASP A 47 -22.17 29.31 -2.74
N TYR A 48 -21.46 29.01 -1.65
CA TYR A 48 -21.16 29.99 -0.60
C TYR A 48 -20.39 31.21 -1.11
N PHE A 49 -19.41 31.00 -1.99
CA PHE A 49 -18.59 32.08 -2.54
C PHE A 49 -19.22 32.82 -3.73
N SER A 50 -20.31 32.29 -4.30
CA SER A 50 -21.11 33.00 -5.31
C SER A 50 -21.88 34.19 -4.73
N GLU A 51 -22.21 34.15 -3.44
CA GLU A 51 -22.84 35.26 -2.75
C GLU A 51 -21.91 36.48 -2.64
N THR A 52 -22.48 37.67 -2.50
CA THR A 52 -21.65 38.86 -2.30
C THR A 52 -21.02 38.84 -0.91
N LYS A 53 -19.84 39.46 -0.77
CA LYS A 53 -19.22 39.62 0.55
C LYS A 53 -20.14 40.34 1.54
N ALA A 54 -20.88 41.36 1.08
CA ALA A 54 -21.83 42.09 1.91
C ALA A 54 -22.95 41.16 2.44
N THR A 55 -23.48 40.27 1.58
CA THR A 55 -24.49 39.28 1.98
C THR A 55 -23.95 38.30 3.02
N ARG A 56 -22.72 37.80 2.85
CA ARG A 56 -22.09 36.88 3.80
C ARG A 56 -21.81 37.53 5.15
N ASP A 57 -21.27 38.74 5.15
CA ASP A 57 -20.92 39.45 6.39
C ASP A 57 -22.17 39.91 7.17
N ALA A 58 -23.28 40.17 6.46
CA ALA A 58 -24.57 40.52 7.06
C ALA A 58 -25.40 39.30 7.49
N ALA A 59 -24.90 38.08 7.31
CA ALA A 59 -25.62 36.86 7.64
C ALA A 59 -25.92 36.77 9.15
N THR A 60 -27.20 36.67 9.49
CA THR A 60 -27.66 36.59 10.88
C THR A 60 -27.54 35.17 11.44
N ALA A 61 -27.56 35.07 12.77
CA ALA A 61 -27.57 33.78 13.47
C ALA A 61 -28.78 32.93 13.03
N GLY A 62 -28.53 31.66 12.71
CA GLY A 62 -29.55 30.73 12.19
C GLY A 62 -29.81 30.85 10.68
N SER A 63 -29.14 31.75 9.96
CA SER A 63 -29.23 31.81 8.50
C SER A 63 -28.58 30.59 7.83
N GLY A 64 -29.10 30.22 6.65
CA GLY A 64 -28.54 29.14 5.84
C GLY A 64 -27.07 29.36 5.48
N LEU A 65 -26.64 30.62 5.26
CA LEU A 65 -25.25 30.99 4.97
C LEU A 65 -24.30 30.66 6.14
N LEU A 66 -24.72 30.98 7.37
CA LEU A 66 -23.90 30.70 8.55
C LEU A 66 -23.82 29.19 8.82
N SER A 67 -24.90 28.45 8.55
CA SER A 67 -24.90 26.99 8.60
C SER A 67 -23.99 26.36 7.54
N GLN A 68 -23.97 26.94 6.33
CA GLN A 68 -23.15 26.45 5.22
C GLN A 68 -21.65 26.62 5.51
N ILE A 69 -21.21 27.80 5.98
CA ILE A 69 -19.80 27.99 6.36
C ILE A 69 -19.39 27.14 7.57
N GLY A 70 -20.32 26.93 8.52
CA GLY A 70 -20.12 26.01 9.64
C GLY A 70 -19.90 24.57 9.15
N THR A 71 -20.70 24.12 8.19
CA THR A 71 -20.56 22.80 7.56
C THR A 71 -19.24 22.70 6.81
N ILE A 72 -18.87 23.72 6.04
CA ILE A 72 -17.61 23.73 5.28
C ILE A 72 -16.40 23.57 6.21
N ASN A 73 -16.37 24.33 7.31
CA ASN A 73 -15.28 24.27 8.28
C ASN A 73 -15.26 22.93 9.02
N ALA A 74 -16.43 22.41 9.42
CA ALA A 74 -16.54 21.14 10.11
C ALA A 74 -16.07 19.97 9.22
N VAL A 75 -16.43 19.96 7.94
CA VAL A 75 -15.98 18.91 7.00
C VAL A 75 -14.49 19.02 6.75
N ASN A 76 -13.96 20.22 6.49
CA ASN A 76 -12.52 20.42 6.29
C ASN A 76 -11.68 19.93 7.48
N ALA A 77 -12.16 20.14 8.71
CA ALA A 77 -11.43 19.78 9.93
C ALA A 77 -11.04 18.30 10.02
N TRP A 78 -11.85 17.38 9.50
CA TRP A 78 -11.54 15.95 9.49
C TRP A 78 -11.14 15.43 8.10
N LEU A 79 -11.54 16.10 7.02
CA LEU A 79 -11.21 15.69 5.66
C LEU A 79 -9.71 15.83 5.38
N GLU A 80 -9.08 16.91 5.87
CA GLU A 80 -7.64 17.14 5.70
C GLU A 80 -6.79 16.02 6.34
N PRO A 81 -6.93 15.67 7.62
CA PRO A 81 -6.18 14.56 8.20
C PRO A 81 -6.51 13.20 7.56
N LEU A 82 -7.74 12.99 7.05
CA LEU A 82 -8.11 11.76 6.34
C LEU A 82 -7.34 11.58 5.02
N LYS A 83 -7.12 12.66 4.26
CA LYS A 83 -6.29 12.65 3.04
C LYS A 83 -4.85 12.27 3.38
N PHE A 84 -4.29 12.85 4.44
CA PHE A 84 -2.95 12.44 4.88
C PHE A 84 -2.88 10.97 5.32
N LEU A 85 -3.94 10.45 5.94
CA LEU A 85 -4.02 9.04 6.31
C LEU A 85 -4.05 8.12 5.08
N GLY A 86 -4.78 8.49 4.03
CA GLY A 86 -4.80 7.75 2.76
C GLY A 86 -3.41 7.66 2.14
N PHE A 87 -2.73 8.79 1.94
CA PHE A 87 -1.35 8.83 1.47
C PHE A 87 -0.36 8.07 2.36
N ALA A 88 -0.45 8.22 3.68
CA ALA A 88 0.40 7.48 4.61
C ALA A 88 0.22 5.96 4.45
N THR A 89 -1.02 5.51 4.23
CA THR A 89 -1.34 4.09 4.00
C THR A 89 -0.75 3.60 2.67
N LEU A 90 -0.78 4.42 1.62
CA LEU A 90 -0.14 4.10 0.34
C LEU A 90 1.38 3.97 0.47
N PHE A 91 2.03 4.89 1.19
CA PHE A 91 3.46 4.79 1.47
C PHE A 91 3.80 3.56 2.33
N ALA A 92 2.96 3.23 3.30
CA ALA A 92 3.11 1.99 4.06
C ALA A 92 3.01 0.75 3.16
N ALA A 93 2.07 0.72 2.22
CA ALA A 93 1.96 -0.37 1.25
C ALA A 93 3.24 -0.53 0.41
N ILE A 94 3.83 0.59 -0.04
CA ILE A 94 5.09 0.59 -0.79
C ILE A 94 6.23 0.04 0.06
N ALA A 95 6.37 0.52 1.31
CA ALA A 95 7.41 0.05 2.23
C ALA A 95 7.30 -1.45 2.49
N VAL A 96 6.10 -1.97 2.74
CA VAL A 96 5.85 -3.40 2.93
C VAL A 96 6.15 -4.18 1.64
N SER A 97 5.82 -3.65 0.47
CA SER A 97 6.10 -4.28 -0.81
C SER A 97 7.60 -4.49 -1.03
N LEU A 98 8.42 -3.48 -0.75
CA LEU A 98 9.88 -3.58 -0.80
C LEU A 98 10.42 -4.63 0.19
N ALA A 99 9.87 -4.68 1.41
CA ALA A 99 10.25 -5.69 2.39
C ALA A 99 9.95 -7.12 1.91
N VAL A 100 8.83 -7.33 1.20
CA VAL A 100 8.49 -8.63 0.59
C VAL A 100 9.47 -8.97 -0.53
N VAL A 101 9.85 -8.00 -1.38
CA VAL A 101 10.85 -8.21 -2.44
C VAL A 101 12.19 -8.64 -1.86
N ILE A 102 12.69 -7.94 -0.84
CA ILE A 102 13.97 -8.28 -0.18
C ILE A 102 13.94 -9.70 0.38
N LYS A 103 12.87 -10.08 1.08
CA LYS A 103 12.70 -11.44 1.62
C LYS A 103 12.72 -12.50 0.51
N ASN A 104 12.06 -12.23 -0.61
CA ASN A 104 12.06 -13.15 -1.75
C ASN A 104 13.45 -13.31 -2.37
N LEU A 105 14.25 -12.24 -2.46
CA LEU A 105 15.61 -12.30 -2.96
C LEU A 105 16.53 -13.08 -2.02
N GLN A 106 16.40 -12.89 -0.71
CA GLN A 106 17.16 -13.64 0.30
C GLN A 106 16.88 -15.15 0.20
N LEU A 107 15.61 -15.55 0.08
CA LEU A 107 15.23 -16.95 -0.09
C LEU A 107 15.85 -17.58 -1.36
N ARG A 108 15.91 -16.81 -2.46
CA ARG A 108 16.53 -17.28 -3.71
C ARG A 108 18.05 -17.41 -3.58
N ALA A 109 18.70 -16.47 -2.88
CA ALA A 109 20.13 -16.54 -2.61
C ALA A 109 20.49 -17.74 -1.73
N GLU A 110 19.71 -18.02 -0.68
CA GLU A 110 19.89 -19.22 0.16
C GLU A 110 19.75 -20.51 -0.65
N ALA A 111 18.74 -20.60 -1.52
CA ALA A 111 18.52 -21.78 -2.35
C ALA A 111 19.68 -22.01 -3.33
N PHE A 112 20.20 -20.94 -3.95
CA PHE A 112 21.37 -21.01 -4.82
C PHE A 112 22.63 -21.45 -4.05
N ALA A 113 22.88 -20.85 -2.88
CA ALA A 113 24.01 -21.22 -2.03
C ALA A 113 23.96 -22.69 -1.60
N ALA A 114 22.76 -23.22 -1.32
CA ALA A 114 22.57 -24.63 -0.98
C ALA A 114 22.77 -25.59 -2.18
N ALA A 115 22.43 -25.15 -3.40
CA ALA A 115 22.58 -25.96 -4.61
C ALA A 115 24.04 -26.03 -5.11
N LEU A 116 24.82 -24.97 -4.90
CA LEU A 116 26.21 -24.85 -5.38
C LEU A 116 27.12 -26.06 -5.04
N PRO A 117 27.22 -26.54 -3.77
CA PRO A 117 28.09 -27.67 -3.45
C PRO A 117 27.62 -28.99 -4.08
N VAL A 118 26.32 -29.18 -4.27
CA VAL A 118 25.76 -30.37 -4.94
C VAL A 118 26.19 -30.38 -6.40
N LEU A 119 26.11 -29.25 -7.10
CA LEU A 119 26.51 -29.13 -8.51
C LEU A 119 28.02 -29.39 -8.70
N ILE A 120 28.86 -28.90 -7.78
CA ILE A 120 30.31 -29.14 -7.82
C ILE A 120 30.64 -30.63 -7.64
N ASN A 121 29.98 -31.31 -6.69
CA ASN A 121 30.21 -32.74 -6.45
C ASN A 121 29.70 -33.64 -7.58
N VAL A 122 28.58 -33.26 -8.22
CA VAL A 122 28.07 -33.93 -9.42
C VAL A 122 29.07 -33.79 -10.59
N GLY A 123 29.63 -32.60 -10.81
CA GLY A 123 30.66 -32.40 -11.84
C GLY A 123 31.91 -33.26 -11.63
N ASN A 124 32.35 -33.41 -10.37
CA ASN A 124 33.53 -34.21 -10.02
C ASN A 124 33.31 -35.73 -10.23
N THR A 125 32.09 -36.23 -9.96
CA THR A 125 31.75 -37.66 -10.13
C THR A 125 31.57 -38.05 -11.59
N SER A 126 31.09 -37.13 -12.45
CA SER A 126 31.02 -37.37 -13.90
C SER A 126 32.39 -37.37 -14.60
N GLY A 127 33.40 -36.69 -14.04
CA GLY A 127 34.77 -36.67 -14.60
C GLY A 127 35.63 -37.88 -14.20
N GLY A 128 35.36 -38.51 -13.05
CA GLY A 128 36.16 -39.62 -12.52
C GLY A 128 35.92 -40.98 -13.18
N ASN A 129 34.82 -41.17 -13.91
CA ASN A 129 34.47 -42.46 -14.54
C ASN A 129 34.84 -42.57 -16.03
N ALA A 130 35.59 -41.59 -16.58
CA ALA A 130 36.02 -41.61 -17.98
C ALA A 130 37.43 -42.23 -18.19
N GLY A 131 38.10 -42.71 -17.12
CA GLY A 131 39.49 -43.17 -17.17
C GLY A 131 39.73 -44.64 -16.81
N GLY A 132 38.69 -45.48 -16.71
CA GLY A 132 38.84 -46.82 -16.13
C GLY A 132 37.87 -47.87 -16.67
N GLN A 133 37.78 -48.01 -17.98
CA GLN A 133 37.29 -49.24 -18.62
C GLN A 133 38.12 -49.50 -19.88
N SER A 134 39.25 -50.17 -19.72
CA SER A 134 40.03 -50.83 -20.76
C SER A 134 40.51 -52.17 -20.23
#